data_AF-A0A131Z9D3-F1
#
_entry.id   AF-A0A131Z9D3-F1
#
_cell.length_a   1.000
_cell.length_b   1.000
_cell.length_c   1.000
_cell.angle_alpha   90.00
_cell.angle_beta   90.00
_cell.angle_gamma   90.00
#
_symmetry.space_group_name_H-M   'P 1'
#
loop_
_entity.id
_entity.type
_entity.pdbx_description
1 polymer ?
#
loop_
_entity_poly.entity_id
_entity_poly.type
_entity_poly.pdbx_seq_one_letter_code
_entity_poly.pdbx_strand_id
1 'polypeptide(L)'
;GPPLGIVHVHRIGGLRHGLRSAGRTDAINQTRNRLSRCCWKRISSDFGWKLGWELGRTMGRSMGPTMGRTMGRSMGQTMGRSMEWKLGRTLGWILGRFLPGLEQRLEQRLATTTAGLAVNSLLCVVKTCRTLELRLQE
;
A
#
# COMPACT_ATOMS: atom_id res chain seq x y z
N GLY A 1 33.00 -72.32 -64.87
CA GLY A 1 31.67 -72.08 -64.27
C GLY A 1 31.78 -72.25 -62.76
N PRO A 2 31.08 -71.45 -61.94
CA PRO A 2 31.21 -71.51 -60.47
C PRO A 2 30.42 -72.70 -59.90
N PRO A 3 30.58 -72.98 -58.59
CA PRO A 3 29.39 -72.78 -57.75
C PRO A 3 29.67 -71.99 -56.47
N LEU A 4 28.60 -71.33 -56.05
CA LEU A 4 28.43 -70.46 -54.91
C LEU A 4 28.15 -71.25 -53.61
N GLY A 5 28.43 -70.62 -52.47
CA GLY A 5 28.02 -71.05 -51.13
C GLY A 5 29.20 -71.58 -50.33
N ILE A 6 29.60 -71.04 -49.19
CA ILE A 6 28.80 -70.62 -48.03
C ILE A 6 29.58 -69.50 -47.33
N VAL A 7 29.09 -68.26 -47.44
CA VAL A 7 29.63 -67.10 -46.71
C VAL A 7 28.71 -66.86 -45.51
N HIS A 8 29.28 -66.99 -44.31
CA HIS A 8 28.85 -66.35 -43.06
C HIS A 8 27.49 -66.73 -42.46
N VAL A 9 27.48 -67.65 -41.49
CA VAL A 9 26.37 -67.79 -40.51
C VAL A 9 26.78 -67.43 -39.07
N HIS A 10 28.08 -67.40 -38.74
CA HIS A 10 28.52 -67.14 -37.35
C HIS A 10 28.47 -65.67 -36.88
N ARG A 11 28.28 -64.69 -37.78
CA ARG A 11 28.28 -63.25 -37.42
C ARG A 11 26.91 -62.69 -37.03
N ILE A 12 25.83 -63.41 -37.31
CA ILE A 12 24.45 -62.91 -37.15
C ILE A 12 23.94 -63.10 -35.70
N GLY A 13 24.41 -64.14 -34.99
CA GLY A 13 24.02 -64.41 -33.60
C GLY A 13 24.50 -63.34 -32.61
N GLY A 14 25.75 -62.89 -32.75
CA GLY A 14 26.33 -61.82 -31.92
C GLY A 14 25.68 -60.46 -32.16
N LEU A 15 25.33 -60.13 -33.41
CA LEU A 15 24.63 -58.89 -33.76
C LEU A 15 23.20 -58.85 -33.20
N ARG A 16 22.45 -59.96 -33.23
CA ARG A 16 21.10 -60.02 -32.62
C ARG A 16 21.14 -59.89 -31.10
N HIS A 17 22.10 -60.50 -30.42
CA HIS A 17 22.28 -60.33 -28.97
C HIS A 17 22.74 -58.92 -28.61
N GLY A 18 23.67 -58.34 -29.39
CA GLY A 18 24.12 -56.96 -29.24
C GLY A 18 23.00 -55.93 -29.43
N LEU A 19 22.18 -56.07 -30.47
CA LEU A 19 21.04 -55.18 -30.72
C LEU A 19 19.93 -55.33 -29.66
N ARG A 20 19.68 -56.56 -29.18
CA ARG A 20 18.69 -56.80 -28.12
C ARG A 20 19.17 -56.29 -26.76
N SER A 21 20.48 -56.33 -26.50
CA SER A 21 21.11 -55.72 -25.34
C SER A 21 21.09 -54.19 -25.43
N ALA A 22 21.43 -53.63 -26.59
CA ALA A 22 21.38 -52.19 -26.86
C ALA A 22 19.95 -51.63 -26.69
N GLY A 23 18.94 -52.30 -27.25
CA GLY A 23 17.54 -51.91 -27.07
C GLY A 23 17.06 -51.99 -25.61
N ARG A 24 17.57 -52.95 -24.82
CA ARG A 24 17.31 -53.00 -23.36
C ARG A 24 17.97 -51.84 -22.62
N THR A 25 19.22 -51.52 -22.94
CA THR A 25 19.92 -50.40 -22.31
C THR A 25 19.28 -49.05 -22.66
N ASP A 26 18.79 -48.90 -23.89
CA ASP A 26 18.08 -47.68 -24.33
C ASP A 26 16.73 -47.53 -23.63
N ALA A 27 15.98 -48.63 -23.49
CA ALA A 27 14.72 -48.64 -22.74
C ALA A 27 14.95 -48.27 -21.26
N ILE A 28 15.96 -48.88 -20.62
CA ILE A 28 16.34 -48.58 -19.23
C ILE A 28 16.72 -47.10 -19.09
N ASN A 29 17.54 -46.57 -20.00
CA ASN A 29 17.95 -45.17 -20.02
C ASN A 29 16.77 -44.21 -20.23
N GLN A 30 15.81 -44.54 -21.10
CA GLN A 30 14.58 -43.77 -21.26
C GLN A 30 13.75 -43.75 -19.98
N THR A 31 13.53 -44.89 -19.33
CA THR A 31 12.81 -44.95 -18.05
C THR A 31 13.52 -44.14 -16.96
N ARG A 32 14.85 -44.25 -16.85
CA ARG A 32 15.66 -43.46 -15.92
C ARG A 32 15.48 -41.96 -16.17
N ASN A 33 15.58 -41.52 -17.43
CA ASN A 33 15.41 -40.12 -17.79
C ASN A 33 13.98 -39.61 -17.55
N ARG A 34 12.96 -40.45 -17.69
CA ARG A 34 11.58 -40.11 -17.36
C ARG A 34 11.41 -39.96 -15.84
N LEU A 35 11.93 -40.92 -15.06
CA LEU A 35 11.87 -40.87 -13.60
C LEU A 35 12.62 -39.66 -13.04
N SER A 36 13.83 -39.38 -13.52
CA SER A 36 14.60 -38.21 -13.11
C SER A 36 13.86 -36.90 -13.41
N ARG A 37 13.25 -36.76 -14.59
CA ARG A 37 12.44 -35.58 -14.93
C ARG A 37 11.19 -35.46 -14.07
N CYS A 38 10.46 -36.54 -13.85
CA CYS A 38 9.26 -36.54 -13.00
C CYS A 38 9.62 -36.20 -11.56
N CYS A 39 10.71 -36.77 -11.04
CA CYS A 39 11.19 -36.53 -9.69
C CYS A 39 11.63 -35.07 -9.52
N TRP A 40 12.45 -34.55 -10.44
CA TRP A 40 12.90 -33.16 -10.42
C TRP A 40 11.72 -32.19 -10.52
N LYS A 41 10.78 -32.43 -11.43
CA LYS A 41 9.59 -31.59 -11.59
C LYS A 41 8.77 -31.56 -10.30
N ARG A 42 8.56 -32.70 -9.65
CA ARG A 42 7.75 -32.80 -8.44
C ARG A 42 8.44 -32.15 -7.24
N ILE A 43 9.75 -32.39 -7.05
CA ILE A 43 10.55 -31.74 -6.00
C ILE A 43 10.55 -30.22 -6.21
N SER A 44 10.85 -29.75 -7.42
CA SER A 44 10.89 -28.33 -7.74
C SER A 44 9.53 -27.64 -7.48
N SER A 45 8.42 -28.28 -7.86
CA SER A 45 7.07 -27.75 -7.66
C SER A 45 6.68 -27.71 -6.18
N ASP A 46 6.73 -28.85 -5.50
CA ASP A 46 6.20 -29.00 -4.14
C ASP A 46 7.06 -28.25 -3.13
N PHE A 47 8.39 -28.35 -3.28
CA PHE A 47 9.33 -27.71 -2.37
C PHE A 47 9.44 -26.21 -2.65
N GLY A 48 9.49 -25.80 -3.92
CA GLY A 48 9.51 -24.40 -4.32
C GLY A 48 8.24 -23.67 -3.88
N TRP A 49 7.07 -24.28 -4.06
CA TRP A 49 5.80 -23.70 -3.62
C TRP A 49 5.73 -23.56 -2.10
N LYS A 50 6.02 -24.64 -1.35
CA LYS A 50 5.92 -24.62 0.12
C LYS A 50 6.89 -23.62 0.74
N LEU A 51 8.17 -23.63 0.31
CA LEU A 51 9.15 -22.68 0.81
C LEU A 51 8.79 -21.25 0.44
N GLY A 52 8.43 -20.98 -0.82
CA GLY A 52 8.05 -19.65 -1.27
C GLY A 52 6.84 -19.10 -0.50
N TRP A 53 5.84 -19.95 -0.28
CA TRP A 53 4.65 -19.61 0.49
C TRP A 53 4.97 -19.32 1.96
N GLU A 54 5.70 -20.20 2.64
CA GLU A 54 6.04 -20.03 4.06
C GLU A 54 6.96 -18.83 4.29
N LEU A 55 8.00 -18.67 3.47
CA LEU A 55 8.92 -17.52 3.55
C LEU A 55 8.18 -16.21 3.26
N GLY A 56 7.42 -16.15 2.17
CA GLY A 56 6.66 -14.95 1.81
C GLY A 56 5.65 -14.56 2.88
N ARG A 57 4.95 -15.54 3.46
CA ARG A 57 3.97 -15.29 4.52
C ARG A 57 4.62 -14.88 5.84
N THR A 58 5.76 -15.50 6.20
CA THR A 58 6.48 -15.19 7.43
C THR A 58 7.10 -13.80 7.36
N MET A 59 7.82 -13.49 6.28
CA MET A 59 8.40 -12.15 6.05
C MET A 59 7.32 -11.08 5.91
N GLY A 60 6.24 -11.35 5.16
CA GLY A 60 5.13 -10.42 5.03
C GLY A 60 4.47 -10.08 6.37
N ARG A 61 4.29 -11.08 7.26
CA ARG A 61 3.70 -10.89 8.59
C ARG A 61 4.63 -10.20 9.58
N SER A 62 5.94 -10.45 9.52
CA SER A 62 6.90 -9.86 10.45
C SER A 62 7.32 -8.45 10.03
N MET A 63 7.64 -8.25 8.75
CA MET A 63 8.19 -7.00 8.24
C MET A 63 7.12 -5.98 7.88
N GLY A 64 6.02 -6.40 7.25
CA GLY A 64 4.96 -5.49 6.78
C GLY A 64 4.40 -4.58 7.88
N PRO A 65 3.91 -5.13 9.01
CA PRO A 65 3.37 -4.33 10.11
C PRO A 65 4.42 -3.47 10.82
N THR A 66 5.67 -3.95 10.89
CA THR A 66 6.76 -3.24 11.55
C THR A 66 7.18 -2.03 10.73
N MET A 67 7.39 -2.22 9.44
CA MET A 67 7.78 -1.17 8.49
C MET A 67 6.64 -0.17 8.31
N GLY A 68 5.41 -0.65 8.11
CA GLY A 68 4.22 0.18 7.96
C GLY A 68 3.93 1.03 9.20
N ARG A 69 4.02 0.46 10.42
CA ARG A 69 3.84 1.25 11.65
C ARG A 69 4.97 2.24 11.86
N THR A 70 6.22 1.84 11.66
CA THR A 70 7.37 2.71 11.94
C THR A 70 7.40 3.90 10.97
N MET A 71 7.29 3.63 9.67
CA MET A 71 7.28 4.69 8.65
C MET A 71 6.03 5.54 8.73
N GLY A 72 4.85 4.92 8.80
CA GLY A 72 3.58 5.65 8.87
C GLY A 72 3.48 6.54 10.10
N ARG A 73 3.91 6.05 11.27
CA ARG A 73 3.88 6.83 12.52
C ARG A 73 4.94 7.94 12.52
N SER A 74 6.15 7.66 12.04
CA SER A 74 7.22 8.65 11.96
C SER A 74 6.87 9.79 11.00
N MET A 75 6.44 9.46 9.78
CA MET A 75 6.05 10.47 8.78
C MET A 75 4.78 11.22 9.21
N GLY A 76 3.76 10.51 9.69
CA GLY A 76 2.51 11.13 10.15
C GLY A 76 2.71 12.09 11.32
N GLN A 77 3.51 11.70 12.33
CA GLN A 77 3.79 12.58 13.47
C GLN A 77 4.65 13.77 13.08
N THR A 78 5.68 13.57 12.26
CA THR A 78 6.60 14.64 11.88
C THR A 78 5.92 15.67 10.98
N MET A 79 5.23 15.20 9.93
CA MET A 79 4.53 16.09 9.00
C MET A 79 3.30 16.73 9.66
N GLY A 80 2.51 15.94 10.39
CA GLY A 80 1.33 16.43 11.10
C GLY A 80 1.66 17.54 12.09
N ARG A 81 2.62 17.31 12.99
CA ARG A 81 3.04 18.34 13.97
C ARG A 81 3.65 19.58 13.31
N SER A 82 4.45 19.39 12.26
CA SER A 82 5.07 20.51 11.54
C SER A 82 4.02 21.39 10.85
N MET A 83 3.02 20.78 10.22
CA MET A 83 1.91 21.50 9.60
C MET A 83 1.01 22.17 10.62
N GLU A 84 0.61 21.47 11.68
CA GLU A 84 -0.21 22.01 12.76
C GLU A 84 0.45 23.25 13.39
N TRP A 85 1.76 23.15 13.69
CA TRP A 85 2.50 24.27 14.26
C TRP A 85 2.60 25.46 13.30
N LYS A 86 2.97 25.22 12.03
CA LYS A 86 3.18 26.31 11.07
C LYS A 86 1.87 26.96 10.65
N LEU A 87 0.89 26.17 10.20
CA LEU A 87 -0.39 26.69 9.74
C LEU A 87 -1.24 27.19 10.90
N GLY A 88 -1.38 26.41 11.98
CA GLY A 88 -2.21 26.79 13.13
C GLY A 88 -1.73 28.09 13.76
N ARG A 89 -0.42 28.26 13.94
CA ARG A 89 0.13 29.50 14.53
C ARG A 89 0.06 30.68 13.58
N THR A 90 0.32 30.49 12.28
CA THR A 90 0.25 31.56 11.29
C THR A 90 -1.20 32.03 11.10
N LEU A 91 -2.13 31.10 10.90
CA LEU A 91 -3.55 31.41 10.76
C LEU A 91 -4.13 31.99 12.05
N GLY A 92 -3.80 31.42 13.21
CA GLY A 92 -4.22 31.96 14.50
C GLY A 92 -3.71 33.38 14.74
N TRP A 93 -2.46 33.68 14.36
CA TRP A 93 -1.89 35.02 14.49
C TRP A 93 -2.51 36.01 13.51
N ILE A 94 -2.72 35.62 12.24
CA ILE A 94 -3.37 36.47 11.24
C ILE A 94 -4.82 36.74 11.65
N LEU A 95 -5.61 35.71 11.93
CA LEU A 95 -7.02 35.85 12.29
C LEU A 95 -7.18 36.64 13.60
N GLY A 96 -6.40 36.31 14.63
CA GLY A 96 -6.46 37.00 15.93
C GLY A 96 -6.06 38.47 15.85
N ARG A 97 -5.21 38.87 14.90
CA ARG A 97 -4.77 40.27 14.76
C ARG A 97 -5.60 41.08 13.76
N PHE A 98 -6.07 40.46 12.69
CA PHE A 98 -6.79 41.17 11.63
C PHE A 98 -8.31 41.22 11.85
N LEU A 99 -8.93 40.20 12.46
CA LEU A 99 -10.38 40.21 12.69
C LEU A 99 -10.83 41.36 13.61
N PRO A 100 -10.20 41.62 14.77
CA PRO A 100 -10.62 42.72 15.64
C PRO A 100 -10.44 44.08 14.97
N GLY A 101 -9.40 44.24 14.14
CA GLY A 101 -9.17 45.47 13.39
C GLY A 101 -10.19 45.70 12.27
N LEU A 102 -10.68 44.63 11.63
CA LEU A 102 -11.76 44.70 10.64
C LEU A 102 -13.10 45.02 11.30
N GLU A 103 -13.39 44.40 12.43
CA GLU A 103 -14.58 44.65 13.24
C GLU A 103 -14.62 46.11 13.71
N GLN A 104 -13.54 46.60 14.32
CA GLN A 104 -13.39 48.00 14.72
C GLN A 104 -13.57 48.97 13.54
N ARG A 105 -13.01 48.66 12.37
CA ARG A 105 -13.14 49.53 11.19
C ARG A 105 -14.56 49.53 10.63
N LEU A 106 -15.25 48.39 10.66
CA LEU A 106 -16.65 48.30 10.27
C LEU A 106 -17.55 49.08 11.24
N GLU A 107 -17.32 48.93 12.55
CA GLU A 107 -18.04 49.70 13.57
C GLU A 107 -17.83 51.21 13.40
N GLN A 108 -16.59 51.67 13.17
CA GLN A 108 -16.31 53.10 12.93
C GLN A 108 -16.96 53.61 11.63
N ARG A 109 -16.95 52.80 10.56
CA ARG A 109 -17.60 53.17 9.29
C ARG A 109 -19.12 53.24 9.42
N LEU A 110 -19.72 52.32 10.16
CA LEU A 110 -21.15 52.33 10.46
C LEU A 110 -21.50 53.51 11.37
N ALA A 111 -20.74 53.74 12.44
CA ALA A 111 -20.96 54.83 13.38
C ALA A 111 -20.86 56.23 12.75
N THR A 112 -20.08 56.39 11.68
CA THR A 112 -19.95 57.67 10.95
C THR A 112 -21.01 57.86 9.86
N THR A 113 -21.74 56.81 9.47
CA THR A 113 -22.91 56.96 8.59
C THR A 113 -24.12 57.44 9.39
N THR A 114 -24.94 58.30 8.77
CA THR A 114 -26.21 58.78 9.33
C THR A 114 -27.15 57.63 9.73
N ALA A 115 -27.12 56.51 9.01
CA ALA A 115 -27.82 55.29 9.37
C ALA A 115 -27.31 54.67 10.68
N GLY A 116 -26.00 54.61 10.90
CA GLY A 116 -25.44 54.05 12.13
C GLY A 116 -25.64 54.94 13.37
N LEU A 117 -25.64 56.26 13.22
CA LEU A 117 -26.05 57.17 14.30
C LEU A 117 -27.52 56.97 14.68
N ALA A 118 -28.41 56.78 13.69
CA ALA A 118 -29.82 56.49 13.94
C ALA A 118 -30.02 55.13 14.63
N VAL A 119 -29.31 54.09 14.18
CA VAL A 119 -29.35 52.75 14.80
C VAL A 119 -28.80 52.76 16.22
N ASN A 120 -27.69 53.46 16.49
CA ASN A 120 -27.13 53.57 17.84
C ASN A 120 -28.06 54.32 18.80
N SER A 121 -28.72 55.37 18.31
CA SER A 121 -29.71 56.12 19.10
C SER A 121 -30.92 55.23 19.43
N LEU A 122 -31.43 54.48 18.45
CA LEU A 122 -32.51 53.51 18.66
C LEU A 122 -32.12 52.40 19.63
N LEU A 123 -30.91 51.85 19.50
CA LEU A 123 -30.41 50.79 20.39
C LEU A 123 -30.25 51.31 21.82
N CYS A 124 -29.81 52.55 22.00
CA CYS A 124 -29.75 53.21 23.30
C CYS A 124 -31.14 53.32 23.93
N VAL A 125 -32.14 53.81 23.16
CA VAL A 125 -33.55 53.91 23.61
C VAL A 125 -34.12 52.54 23.97
N VAL A 126 -33.88 51.51 23.16
CA VAL A 126 -34.36 50.15 23.46
C VAL A 126 -33.71 49.60 24.73
N LYS A 127 -32.41 49.84 24.93
CA LYS A 127 -31.71 49.41 26.14
C LYS A 127 -32.24 50.11 27.40
N THR A 128 -32.45 51.42 27.35
CA THR A 128 -32.98 52.19 28.49
C THR A 128 -34.43 51.84 28.80
N CYS A 129 -35.26 51.62 27.78
CA CYS A 129 -36.63 51.11 27.98
C CYS A 129 -36.62 49.75 28.66
N ARG A 130 -35.75 48.83 28.26
CA ARG A 130 -35.67 47.49 28.87
C ARG A 130 -35.18 47.53 30.31
N THR A 131 -34.22 48.40 30.65
CA THR A 131 -33.82 48.58 32.06
C THR A 131 -34.91 49.24 32.90
N LEU A 132 -35.71 50.15 32.32
CA LEU A 132 -36.87 50.73 32.99
C LEU A 132 -38.00 49.72 33.20
N GLU A 133 -38.29 48.87 32.21
CA GLU A 133 -39.25 47.77 32.34
C GLU A 133 -38.85 46.83 33.49
N LEU A 134 -37.58 46.44 33.58
CA LEU A 134 -37.09 45.60 34.67
C LEU A 134 -37.20 46.30 36.04
N ARG A 135 -36.98 47.62 36.10
CA ARG A 135 -37.13 48.44 37.32
C ARG A 135 -38.59 48.65 37.74
N LEU A 136 -39.53 48.59 36.80
CA LEU A 136 -40.98 48.69 37.05
C LEU A 136 -41.60 47.33 37.44
N GLN A 137 -40.88 46.23 37.22
CA GLN A 137 -41.27 44.88 37.62
C GLN A 137 -40.74 44.46 39.01
N GLU A 138 -39.87 45.27 39.63
CA GLU A 138 -39.48 45.19 41.06
C GLU A 138 -40.45 46.00 41.93
#